data_AF-A0A8T1IEU9-F1
#
_entry.id   AF-A0A8T1IEU9-F1
#
_cell.length_a   1.000
_cell.length_b   1.000
_cell.length_c   1.000
_cell.angle_alpha   90.00
_cell.angle_beta   90.00
_cell.angle_gamma   90.00
#
_symmetry.space_group_name_H-M   'P 1'
#
loop_
_entity.id
_entity.type
_entity.pdbx_description
1 polymer ?
#
loop_
_entity_poly.entity_id
_entity_poly.type
_entity_poly.pdbx_seq_one_letter_code
_entity_poly.pdbx_strand_id
1 'polypeptide(L)'
;MNVLMEIPEVILQILSLRDYMAQGLDSSLLYCYASLMALNAFIVFYHMQFRWNEAAFHHMVKDSILDAACAVFFPALILFYSFFVFQDDLKAVKIRQHFFPPRVFERKARNYVSAKELNMFSTDFESLLIRSGWDIFLKLTFSLLACLRWTRITNVLLKRERKIPRGLSLKTAGGSLATFTKEKDKSVTPLDAVGVAQQVERGDQPVEPERLLRLGLRTAVGLMFLVYGIGCIVYTVVVVQVSRASCASYPECVQYSQQWVLGESTDQCHCLAYIDRELAPADSQELTDVTQTLASLAAAGKLQTVRLVNRKINGSLPNELETCQGLRNLVLIHTGVEVFPSWTSTSFSKLEYLHIEGDSSEINLTELPSDLFNSMTSLHTIHLSYHAFLPSLPSMVGLKSLESVYFGYLDLIKDLPPMEDLQAMQVLALEGLVHVRALPDVEQYRDTLEMVFVQDSPACCSGFLSGGGCNTTFLNCCERRHSSDSSSGDSLPPTCLSMPDEDLFLPTNTTLSILSRFATNVSNFCDPAQATCPYSFAVKSIWQTEDVCAGVLYRECSSEYEGVGICFNQDMGRVKCIQSQTIIDMRKAEIEAGCSCDQVEEIWLGCA
;
A
#
# COMPACT_ATOMS: atom_id res chain seq x y z
N MET A 1 -17.99 -40.24 9.29
CA MET A 1 -17.24 -39.00 9.03
C MET A 1 -15.97 -39.40 8.29
N ASN A 2 -15.78 -38.96 7.05
CA ASN A 2 -14.57 -39.26 6.27
C ASN A 2 -13.52 -38.20 6.60
N VAL A 3 -12.64 -38.50 7.55
CA VAL A 3 -11.49 -37.65 7.95
C VAL A 3 -10.67 -37.20 6.74
N LEU A 4 -10.63 -38.02 5.69
CA LEU A 4 -9.96 -37.74 4.43
C LEU A 4 -10.45 -36.47 3.72
N MET A 5 -11.68 -36.03 3.99
CA MET A 5 -12.27 -34.83 3.39
C MET A 5 -11.79 -33.53 4.05
N GLU A 6 -11.26 -33.59 5.28
CA GLU A 6 -10.80 -32.41 6.04
C GLU A 6 -9.31 -32.11 5.79
N ILE A 7 -8.55 -33.09 5.28
CA ILE A 7 -7.10 -32.96 5.03
C ILE A 7 -6.77 -31.83 4.04
N PRO A 8 -7.46 -31.68 2.89
CA PRO A 8 -7.14 -30.60 1.94
C PRO A 8 -7.37 -29.21 2.53
N GLU A 9 -8.38 -29.05 3.37
CA GLU A 9 -8.70 -27.77 4.02
C GLU A 9 -7.63 -27.39 5.03
N VAL A 10 -7.24 -28.32 5.89
CA VAL A 10 -6.14 -28.12 6.85
C VAL A 10 -4.85 -27.73 6.12
N ILE A 11 -4.52 -28.40 5.01
CA ILE A 11 -3.35 -28.05 4.19
C ILE A 11 -3.47 -26.61 3.67
N LEU A 12 -4.62 -26.23 3.11
CA LEU A 12 -4.83 -24.87 2.61
C LEU A 12 -4.72 -23.82 3.71
N GLN A 13 -5.30 -24.06 4.89
CA GLN A 13 -5.20 -23.15 6.03
C GLN A 13 -3.74 -22.98 6.50
N ILE A 14 -2.95 -24.06 6.53
CA ILE A 14 -1.51 -23.99 6.85
C ILE A 14 -0.75 -23.19 5.78
N LEU A 15 -1.02 -23.43 4.50
CA LEU A 15 -0.38 -22.72 3.41
C LEU A 15 -0.72 -21.23 3.44
N SER A 16 -1.98 -20.87 3.69
CA SER A 16 -2.42 -19.48 3.87
C SER A 16 -1.77 -18.82 5.07
N LEU A 17 -1.70 -19.49 6.23
CA LEU A 17 -1.00 -18.94 7.40
C LEU A 17 0.49 -18.68 7.10
N ARG A 18 1.16 -19.61 6.42
CA ARG A 18 2.56 -19.44 6.00
C ARG A 18 2.74 -18.30 5.02
N ASP A 19 1.81 -18.12 4.10
CA ASP A 19 1.82 -17.04 3.13
C ASP A 19 1.65 -15.67 3.83
N TYR A 20 0.68 -15.53 4.73
CA TYR A 20 0.51 -14.31 5.54
C TYR A 20 1.73 -13.99 6.41
N MET A 21 2.34 -15.01 7.00
CA MET A 21 3.60 -14.86 7.74
C MET A 21 4.75 -14.37 6.85
N ALA A 22 4.88 -14.93 5.64
CA ALA A 22 5.93 -14.55 4.69
C ALA A 22 5.75 -13.14 4.12
N GLN A 23 4.50 -12.68 3.97
CA GLN A 23 4.16 -11.31 3.57
C GLN A 23 4.36 -10.29 4.70
N GLY A 24 4.55 -10.75 5.94
CA GLY A 24 4.76 -9.89 7.10
C GLY A 24 3.48 -9.19 7.56
N LEU A 25 2.34 -9.89 7.50
CA LEU A 25 1.07 -9.39 8.05
C LEU A 25 1.20 -9.05 9.53
N ASP A 26 0.40 -8.09 10.02
CA ASP A 26 0.44 -7.70 11.44
C ASP A 26 0.23 -8.89 12.39
N SER A 27 0.97 -8.90 13.50
CA SER A 27 0.93 -9.97 14.48
C SER A 27 -0.48 -10.23 15.04
N SER A 28 -1.31 -9.18 15.20
CA SER A 28 -2.68 -9.28 15.70
C SER A 28 -3.57 -10.07 14.74
N LEU A 29 -3.42 -9.83 13.43
CA LEU A 29 -4.15 -10.53 12.38
C LEU A 29 -3.70 -12.01 12.28
N LEU A 30 -2.41 -12.27 12.44
CA LEU A 30 -1.88 -13.64 12.48
C LEU A 30 -2.40 -14.43 13.69
N TYR A 31 -2.46 -13.83 14.88
CA TYR A 31 -3.08 -14.46 16.04
C TYR A 31 -4.57 -14.71 15.84
N CYS A 32 -5.28 -13.80 15.18
CA CYS A 32 -6.68 -13.99 14.84
C CYS A 32 -6.87 -15.19 13.90
N TYR A 33 -6.08 -15.27 12.82
CA TYR A 33 -6.14 -16.38 11.87
C TYR A 33 -5.78 -17.73 12.53
N ALA A 34 -4.71 -17.76 13.36
CA ALA A 34 -4.34 -18.95 14.11
C ALA A 34 -5.43 -19.39 15.10
N SER A 35 -6.14 -18.44 15.70
CA SER A 35 -7.28 -18.71 16.59
C SER A 35 -8.47 -19.30 15.81
N LEU A 36 -8.74 -18.82 14.60
CA LEU A 36 -9.76 -19.42 13.72
C LEU A 36 -9.41 -20.85 13.32
N MET A 37 -8.14 -21.12 13.00
CA MET A 37 -7.66 -22.48 12.72
C MET A 37 -7.79 -23.41 13.95
N ALA A 38 -7.45 -22.90 15.14
CA ALA A 38 -7.60 -23.66 16.38
C ALA A 38 -9.08 -23.93 16.72
N LEU A 39 -9.95 -22.96 16.48
CA LEU A 39 -11.40 -23.13 16.63
C LEU A 39 -11.93 -24.21 15.66
N ASN A 40 -11.45 -24.23 14.42
CA ASN A 40 -11.76 -25.28 13.44
C ASN A 40 -11.43 -26.65 13.99
N ALA A 41 -10.17 -26.81 14.40
CA ALA A 41 -9.66 -28.05 14.92
C ALA A 41 -10.40 -28.51 16.19
N PHE A 42 -10.80 -27.57 17.06
CA PHE A 42 -11.58 -27.85 18.26
C PHE A 42 -13.02 -28.30 17.92
N ILE A 43 -13.67 -27.67 16.94
CA ILE A 43 -15.01 -28.09 16.48
C ILE A 43 -14.96 -29.52 15.94
N VAL A 44 -13.97 -29.84 15.11
CA VAL A 44 -13.73 -31.20 14.58
C VAL A 44 -13.50 -32.21 15.72
N PHE A 45 -12.66 -31.86 16.70
CA PHE A 45 -12.41 -32.67 17.89
C PHE A 45 -13.70 -32.94 18.68
N TYR A 46 -14.44 -31.88 19.04
CA TYR A 46 -15.65 -31.97 19.83
C TYR A 46 -16.70 -32.87 19.16
N HIS A 47 -16.84 -32.74 17.84
CA HIS A 47 -17.75 -33.57 17.07
C HIS A 47 -17.34 -35.04 17.01
N MET A 48 -16.06 -35.34 16.85
CA MET A 48 -15.56 -36.72 16.87
C MET A 48 -15.76 -37.40 18.23
N GLN A 49 -15.57 -36.66 19.33
CA GLN A 49 -15.64 -37.22 20.68
C GLN A 49 -17.07 -37.33 21.22
N PHE A 50 -17.87 -36.27 21.09
CA PHE A 50 -19.13 -36.14 21.82
C PHE A 50 -20.39 -36.26 20.94
N ARG A 51 -20.30 -35.95 19.65
CA ARG A 51 -21.48 -35.84 18.76
C ARG A 51 -21.37 -36.65 17.47
N TRP A 52 -20.83 -37.87 17.55
CA TRP A 52 -20.62 -38.73 16.38
C TRP A 52 -21.93 -39.20 15.70
N ASN A 53 -23.05 -39.24 16.43
CA ASN A 53 -24.38 -39.63 15.95
C ASN A 53 -25.23 -38.47 15.42
N GLU A 54 -24.71 -37.23 15.48
CA GLU A 54 -25.43 -36.06 14.99
C GLU A 54 -25.53 -36.12 13.45
N ALA A 55 -26.64 -35.63 12.90
CA ALA A 55 -26.91 -35.76 11.46
C ALA A 55 -25.79 -35.11 10.64
N ALA A 56 -25.27 -35.83 9.64
CA ALA A 56 -24.17 -35.38 8.77
C ALA A 56 -24.40 -33.98 8.16
N PHE A 57 -25.66 -33.57 8.03
CA PHE A 57 -26.05 -32.22 7.62
C PHE A 57 -25.57 -31.11 8.57
N HIS A 58 -25.70 -31.26 9.88
CA HIS A 58 -25.29 -30.23 10.84
C HIS A 58 -23.77 -30.04 10.88
N HIS A 59 -23.02 -31.12 10.66
CA HIS A 59 -21.56 -31.08 10.52
C HIS A 59 -21.16 -30.28 9.28
N MET A 60 -21.70 -30.66 8.10
CA MET A 60 -21.40 -29.96 6.85
C MET A 60 -21.70 -28.46 6.92
N VAL A 61 -22.79 -28.06 7.58
CA VAL A 61 -23.14 -26.63 7.73
C VAL A 61 -22.14 -25.89 8.62
N LYS A 62 -21.70 -26.48 9.73
CA LYS A 62 -20.73 -25.85 10.64
C LYS A 62 -19.36 -25.67 9.98
N ASP A 63 -18.86 -26.71 9.32
CA ASP A 63 -17.58 -26.67 8.60
C ASP A 63 -17.64 -25.61 7.49
N SER A 64 -18.76 -25.54 6.76
CA SER A 64 -18.97 -24.55 5.70
C SER A 64 -19.09 -23.10 6.21
N ILE A 65 -19.60 -22.90 7.43
CA ILE A 65 -19.65 -21.57 8.06
C ILE A 65 -18.23 -21.11 8.40
N LEU A 66 -17.37 -22.02 8.88
CA LEU A 66 -16.01 -21.68 9.24
C LEU A 66 -15.11 -21.50 8.01
N ASP A 67 -15.32 -22.28 6.95
CA ASP A 67 -14.75 -22.00 5.64
C ASP A 67 -15.12 -20.59 5.16
N ALA A 68 -16.40 -20.22 5.26
CA ALA A 68 -16.85 -18.88 4.91
C ALA A 68 -16.22 -17.80 5.81
N ALA A 69 -16.00 -18.10 7.10
CA ALA A 69 -15.26 -17.23 8.02
C ALA A 69 -13.83 -16.96 7.53
N CYS A 70 -13.09 -18.00 7.16
CA CYS A 70 -11.73 -17.85 6.66
C CYS A 70 -11.68 -17.22 5.24
N ALA A 71 -12.64 -17.54 4.36
CA ALA A 71 -12.65 -17.09 2.97
C ALA A 71 -13.12 -15.63 2.80
N VAL A 72 -14.09 -15.20 3.60
CA VAL A 72 -14.81 -13.93 3.41
C VAL A 72 -14.62 -13.00 4.61
N PHE A 73 -14.83 -13.51 5.83
CA PHE A 73 -14.76 -12.66 7.01
C PHE A 73 -13.32 -12.25 7.35
N PHE A 74 -12.33 -13.11 7.12
CA PHE A 74 -10.94 -12.75 7.37
C PHE A 74 -10.43 -11.64 6.43
N PRO A 75 -10.63 -11.70 5.09
CA PRO A 75 -10.38 -10.55 4.22
C PRO A 75 -11.12 -9.28 4.63
N ALA A 76 -12.39 -9.38 5.03
CA ALA A 76 -13.16 -8.23 5.51
C ALA A 76 -12.60 -7.67 6.82
N LEU A 77 -12.10 -8.53 7.72
CA LEU A 77 -11.45 -8.14 8.96
C LEU A 77 -10.14 -7.41 8.70
N ILE A 78 -9.34 -7.85 7.72
CA ILE A 78 -8.12 -7.15 7.29
C ILE A 78 -8.50 -5.72 6.86
N LEU A 79 -9.47 -5.58 5.94
CA LEU A 79 -9.91 -4.25 5.49
C LEU A 79 -10.41 -3.35 6.63
N PHE A 80 -11.18 -3.92 7.56
CA PHE A 80 -11.66 -3.20 8.72
C PHE A 80 -10.50 -2.78 9.63
N TYR A 81 -9.58 -3.70 9.95
CA TYR A 81 -8.40 -3.40 10.76
C TYR A 81 -7.55 -2.29 10.14
N SER A 82 -7.22 -2.41 8.85
CA SER A 82 -6.41 -1.41 8.15
C SER A 82 -7.10 -0.05 8.08
N PHE A 83 -8.44 0.00 7.95
CA PHE A 83 -9.19 1.25 8.02
C PHE A 83 -9.12 1.91 9.40
N PHE A 84 -9.25 1.13 10.48
CA PHE A 84 -9.16 1.65 11.84
C PHE A 84 -7.76 2.17 12.18
N VAL A 85 -6.71 1.46 11.75
CA VAL A 85 -5.32 1.89 11.96
C VAL A 85 -5.03 3.18 11.22
N PHE A 86 -5.49 3.32 9.96
CA PHE A 86 -5.19 4.48 9.12
C PHE A 86 -6.14 5.68 9.33
N GLN A 87 -7.12 5.57 10.22
CA GLN A 87 -8.20 6.57 10.36
C GLN A 87 -7.68 7.95 10.79
N ASP A 88 -6.73 7.99 11.72
CA ASP A 88 -6.20 9.24 12.27
C ASP A 88 -5.32 9.97 11.25
N ASP A 89 -4.45 9.25 10.55
CA ASP A 89 -3.65 9.77 9.45
C ASP A 89 -4.53 10.29 8.31
N LEU A 90 -5.59 9.56 7.94
CA LEU A 90 -6.54 10.00 6.92
C LEU A 90 -7.24 11.30 7.29
N LYS A 91 -7.55 11.50 8.57
CA LYS A 91 -8.18 12.74 9.07
C LYS A 91 -7.22 13.92 8.94
N ALA A 92 -5.95 13.77 9.32
CA ALA A 92 -4.94 14.82 9.16
C ALA A 92 -4.70 15.15 7.68
N VAL A 93 -4.56 14.14 6.82
CA VAL A 93 -4.41 14.29 5.36
C VAL A 93 -5.58 15.06 4.76
N LYS A 94 -6.82 14.72 5.15
CA LYS A 94 -8.02 15.37 4.63
C LYS A 94 -8.05 16.85 5.02
N ILE A 95 -7.63 17.21 6.22
CA ILE A 95 -7.53 18.62 6.64
C ILE A 95 -6.49 19.31 5.76
N ARG A 96 -5.26 18.78 5.67
CA ARG A 96 -4.18 19.34 4.85
C ARG A 96 -4.57 19.56 3.39
N GLN A 97 -5.33 18.62 2.80
CA GLN A 97 -5.82 18.73 1.43
C GLN A 97 -6.63 20.01 1.16
N HIS A 98 -7.31 20.58 2.16
CA HIS A 98 -8.09 21.83 1.99
C HIS A 98 -7.20 23.08 1.95
N PHE A 99 -5.99 23.01 2.52
CA PHE A 99 -5.09 24.15 2.69
C PHE A 99 -3.98 24.18 1.64
N PHE A 100 -3.55 23.02 1.14
CA PHE A 100 -2.63 22.96 0.01
C PHE A 100 -3.37 23.21 -1.31
N PRO A 101 -2.77 23.93 -2.27
CA PRO A 101 -3.34 24.04 -3.61
C PRO A 101 -3.64 22.66 -4.18
N PRO A 102 -4.74 22.49 -4.94
CA PRO A 102 -5.00 21.25 -5.64
C PRO A 102 -3.75 20.79 -6.39
N ARG A 103 -3.49 19.48 -6.40
CA ARG A 103 -2.39 18.85 -7.15
C ARG A 103 -0.99 18.99 -6.55
N VAL A 104 -0.69 20.07 -5.83
CA VAL A 104 0.55 20.18 -5.02
C VAL A 104 0.51 19.22 -3.84
N PHE A 105 -0.67 19.09 -3.22
CA PHE A 105 -0.89 18.12 -2.15
C PHE A 105 -0.67 16.69 -2.64
N GLU A 106 -1.26 16.32 -3.78
CA GLU A 106 -1.21 14.95 -4.32
C GLU A 106 0.24 14.46 -4.51
N ARG A 107 1.14 15.35 -4.98
CA ARG A 107 2.58 15.07 -5.12
C ARG A 107 3.27 14.74 -3.80
N LYS A 108 2.90 15.42 -2.71
CA LYS A 108 3.59 15.34 -1.41
C LYS A 108 2.78 14.63 -0.31
N ALA A 109 1.54 14.24 -0.57
CA ALA A 109 0.62 13.65 0.41
C ALA A 109 1.21 12.41 1.06
N ARG A 110 1.88 11.55 0.26
CA ARG A 110 2.57 10.35 0.75
C ARG A 110 3.70 10.62 1.74
N ASN A 111 4.23 11.83 1.79
CA ASN A 111 5.27 12.21 2.75
C ASN A 111 4.66 12.69 4.07
N TYR A 112 3.43 13.18 4.05
CA TYR A 112 2.75 13.71 5.24
C TYR A 112 2.09 12.64 6.13
N VAL A 113 2.04 11.40 5.67
CA VAL A 113 1.47 10.23 6.34
C VAL A 113 2.56 9.43 7.06
N SER A 114 2.19 8.71 8.13
CA SER A 114 3.06 7.71 8.74
C SER A 114 3.44 6.65 7.72
N ALA A 115 4.71 6.61 7.35
CA ALA A 115 5.22 5.64 6.38
C ALA A 115 5.07 4.20 6.89
N LYS A 116 5.11 4.02 8.21
CA LYS A 116 4.89 2.74 8.88
C LYS A 116 3.47 2.24 8.66
N GLU A 117 2.48 3.08 8.99
CA GLU A 117 1.07 2.71 8.86
C GLU A 117 0.68 2.55 7.39
N LEU A 118 1.19 3.42 6.52
CA LEU A 118 0.98 3.30 5.07
C LEU A 118 1.55 1.99 4.51
N ASN A 119 2.72 1.54 4.97
CA ASN A 119 3.32 0.29 4.50
C ASN A 119 2.59 -0.95 5.06
N MET A 120 2.15 -0.90 6.32
CA MET A 120 1.29 -1.93 6.92
C MET A 120 -0.02 -2.03 6.15
N PHE A 121 -0.70 -0.91 5.94
CA PHE A 121 -1.92 -0.81 5.13
C PHE A 121 -1.71 -1.38 3.72
N SER A 122 -0.63 -0.98 3.04
CA SER A 122 -0.31 -1.47 1.69
C SER A 122 -0.13 -2.98 1.67
N THR A 123 0.61 -3.54 2.63
CA THR A 123 0.83 -4.98 2.73
C THR A 123 -0.48 -5.72 3.00
N ASP A 124 -1.27 -5.24 3.95
CA ASP A 124 -2.57 -5.83 4.29
C ASP A 124 -3.47 -5.91 3.05
N PHE A 125 -3.57 -4.82 2.28
CA PHE A 125 -4.33 -4.80 1.02
C PHE A 125 -3.72 -5.71 -0.04
N GLU A 126 -2.39 -5.73 -0.16
CA GLU A 126 -1.71 -6.60 -1.12
C GLU A 126 -1.93 -8.07 -0.81
N SER A 127 -2.01 -8.45 0.47
CA SER A 127 -2.35 -9.82 0.87
C SER A 127 -3.73 -10.25 0.36
N LEU A 128 -4.62 -9.30 0.08
CA LEU A 128 -5.95 -9.55 -0.48
C LEU A 128 -5.93 -9.61 -2.02
N LEU A 129 -4.98 -8.94 -2.67
CA LEU A 129 -4.85 -8.92 -4.12
C LEU A 129 -4.32 -10.26 -4.67
N ILE A 130 -4.69 -10.57 -5.92
CA ILE A 130 -4.17 -11.73 -6.64
C ILE A 130 -3.04 -11.23 -7.53
N ARG A 131 -1.79 -11.40 -7.10
CA ARG A 131 -0.61 -10.91 -7.85
C ARG A 131 0.20 -12.05 -8.46
N SER A 132 0.17 -13.23 -7.85
CA SER A 132 0.92 -14.39 -8.31
C SER A 132 0.01 -15.56 -8.71
N GLY A 133 0.53 -16.46 -9.54
CA GLY A 133 -0.13 -17.75 -9.82
C GLY A 133 -0.35 -18.58 -8.56
N TRP A 134 0.48 -18.39 -7.53
CA TRP A 134 0.33 -19.04 -6.23
C TRP A 134 -0.88 -18.47 -5.46
N ASP A 135 -1.11 -17.17 -5.52
CA ASP A 135 -2.28 -16.53 -4.89
C ASP A 135 -3.57 -16.99 -5.58
N ILE A 136 -3.54 -17.12 -6.91
CA ILE A 136 -4.64 -17.72 -7.67
C ILE A 136 -4.91 -19.11 -7.13
N PHE A 137 -3.88 -19.96 -7.03
CA PHE A 137 -4.04 -21.31 -6.53
C PHE A 137 -4.65 -21.34 -5.12
N LEU A 138 -4.09 -20.61 -4.15
CA LEU A 138 -4.59 -20.61 -2.78
C LEU A 138 -6.02 -20.07 -2.67
N LYS A 139 -6.28 -18.88 -3.23
CA LYS A 139 -7.58 -18.18 -3.09
C LYS A 139 -8.69 -18.84 -3.91
N LEU A 140 -8.39 -19.27 -5.13
CA LEU A 140 -9.35 -19.96 -5.99
C LEU A 140 -9.69 -21.34 -5.44
N THR A 141 -8.71 -22.10 -4.94
CA THR A 141 -8.95 -23.44 -4.39
C THR A 141 -9.81 -23.36 -3.14
N PHE A 142 -9.56 -22.39 -2.24
CA PHE A 142 -10.37 -22.16 -1.05
C PHE A 142 -11.82 -21.80 -1.40
N SER A 143 -12.00 -20.90 -2.37
CA SER A 143 -13.31 -20.49 -2.87
C SER A 143 -14.07 -21.63 -3.57
N LEU A 144 -13.36 -22.46 -4.35
CA LEU A 144 -13.93 -23.61 -5.03
C LEU A 144 -14.38 -24.69 -4.05
N LEU A 145 -13.57 -24.97 -3.00
CA LEU A 145 -13.92 -25.90 -1.93
C LEU A 145 -15.20 -25.47 -1.20
N ALA A 146 -15.29 -24.18 -0.85
CA ALA A 146 -16.49 -23.62 -0.25
C ALA A 146 -17.70 -23.78 -1.18
N CYS A 147 -17.56 -23.45 -2.47
CA CYS A 147 -18.64 -23.58 -3.46
C CYS A 147 -19.14 -25.04 -3.61
N LEU A 148 -18.22 -26.01 -3.66
CA LEU A 148 -18.55 -27.43 -3.74
C LEU A 148 -19.29 -27.92 -2.48
N ARG A 149 -18.87 -27.47 -1.29
CA ARG A 149 -19.55 -27.78 -0.02
C ARG A 149 -20.95 -27.18 0.03
N TRP A 150 -21.12 -25.91 -0.31
CA TRP A 150 -22.43 -25.26 -0.38
C TRP A 150 -23.36 -25.93 -1.40
N THR A 151 -22.84 -26.35 -2.56
CA THR A 151 -23.61 -27.10 -3.57
C THR A 151 -24.06 -28.47 -3.05
N ARG A 152 -23.25 -29.15 -2.23
CA ARG A 152 -23.69 -30.39 -1.57
C ARG A 152 -24.80 -30.12 -0.55
N ILE A 153 -24.67 -29.08 0.25
CA ILE A 153 -25.67 -28.71 1.27
C ILE A 153 -27.01 -28.38 0.62
N THR A 154 -27.03 -27.54 -0.43
CA THR A 154 -28.27 -27.19 -1.16
C THR A 154 -28.90 -28.42 -1.80
N ASN A 155 -28.11 -29.31 -2.40
CA ASN A 155 -28.61 -30.57 -2.95
C ASN A 155 -29.23 -31.48 -1.88
N VAL A 156 -28.67 -31.53 -0.67
CA VAL A 156 -29.25 -32.28 0.46
C VAL A 156 -30.54 -31.64 0.93
N LEU A 157 -30.60 -30.30 1.04
CA LEU A 157 -31.81 -29.56 1.39
C LEU A 157 -32.94 -29.77 0.37
N LEU A 158 -32.63 -29.64 -0.92
CA LEU A 158 -33.60 -29.89 -2.01
C LEU A 158 -34.11 -31.34 -2.02
N LYS A 159 -33.24 -32.32 -1.73
CA LYS A 159 -33.67 -33.72 -1.57
C LYS A 159 -34.55 -33.93 -0.34
N ARG A 160 -34.33 -33.16 0.74
CA ARG A 160 -35.13 -33.22 1.97
C ARG A 160 -36.50 -32.57 1.76
N GLU A 161 -36.57 -31.43 1.09
CA GLU A 161 -37.85 -30.81 0.72
C GLU A 161 -38.65 -31.66 -0.25
N ARG A 162 -38.04 -32.28 -1.26
CA ARG A 162 -38.74 -33.23 -2.14
C ARG A 162 -39.25 -34.49 -1.43
N LYS A 163 -38.69 -34.82 -0.26
CA LYS A 163 -39.14 -35.96 0.58
C LYS A 163 -40.22 -35.58 1.59
N ILE A 164 -40.42 -34.29 1.88
CA ILE A 164 -41.55 -33.81 2.67
C ILE A 164 -42.72 -33.67 1.67
N PRO A 165 -43.76 -34.53 1.71
CA PRO A 165 -44.83 -34.44 0.74
C PRO A 165 -45.54 -33.10 0.90
N ARG A 166 -46.03 -32.55 -0.22
CA ARG A 166 -47.13 -31.59 -0.30
C ARG A 166 -48.38 -32.17 0.39
N GLY A 167 -48.36 -32.21 1.72
CA GLY A 167 -49.36 -32.85 2.57
C GLY A 167 -49.87 -31.89 3.63
N LEU A 168 -49.95 -30.59 3.34
CA LEU A 168 -50.66 -29.61 4.16
C LEU A 168 -51.02 -28.38 3.30
N SER A 169 -51.93 -28.56 2.33
CA SER A 169 -52.67 -27.43 1.75
C SER A 169 -54.11 -27.87 1.47
N LEU A 170 -55.03 -27.16 2.12
CA LEU A 170 -56.48 -27.11 1.94
C LEU A 170 -57.35 -28.31 2.42
N LYS A 171 -57.62 -28.32 3.74
CA LYS A 171 -58.99 -28.54 4.24
C LYS A 171 -59.30 -27.45 5.27
N THR A 172 -59.76 -26.30 4.77
CA THR A 172 -60.45 -25.32 5.60
C THR A 172 -61.92 -25.40 5.24
N ALA A 173 -62.72 -25.69 6.26
CA ALA A 173 -64.16 -25.78 6.21
C ALA A 173 -64.80 -24.43 5.84
N GLY A 174 -65.72 -24.46 4.88
CA GLY A 174 -66.85 -23.53 4.81
C GLY A 174 -68.11 -24.34 5.10
N GLY A 175 -68.80 -24.03 6.21
CA GLY A 175 -69.97 -24.78 6.66
C GLY A 175 -71.23 -24.47 5.84
N SER A 176 -72.17 -25.41 5.83
CA SER A 176 -73.60 -25.12 5.99
C SER A 176 -74.42 -26.40 6.22
N LEU A 177 -75.26 -26.33 7.25
CA LEU A 177 -76.60 -26.91 7.47
C LEU A 177 -76.90 -28.41 7.19
N ALA A 178 -77.38 -29.06 8.27
CA ALA A 178 -78.54 -29.97 8.37
C ALA A 178 -78.61 -31.16 7.37
N THR A 179 -78.84 -32.42 7.77
CA THR A 179 -79.98 -32.91 8.55
C THR A 179 -79.93 -34.46 8.60
N PHE A 180 -80.68 -35.06 9.54
CA PHE A 180 -81.34 -36.39 9.46
C PHE A 180 -80.56 -37.71 9.76
N THR A 181 -80.82 -38.21 10.99
CA THR A 181 -81.30 -39.56 11.40
C THR A 181 -80.44 -40.84 11.34
N LYS A 182 -80.46 -41.56 12.50
CA LYS A 182 -80.63 -43.03 12.77
C LYS A 182 -80.08 -44.02 11.73
N GLU A 183 -79.38 -45.11 12.06
CA GLU A 183 -79.81 -46.22 12.91
C GLU A 183 -78.70 -47.31 12.98
N LYS A 184 -78.62 -48.05 14.11
CA LYS A 184 -78.21 -49.48 14.32
C LYS A 184 -76.82 -49.98 13.84
N ASP A 185 -76.20 -51.03 14.38
CA ASP A 185 -76.17 -51.80 15.64
C ASP A 185 -75.21 -52.99 15.37
N LYS A 186 -74.73 -53.66 16.43
CA LYS A 186 -74.11 -55.02 16.49
C LYS A 186 -72.59 -55.12 16.24
N SER A 187 -71.77 -55.22 17.31
CA SER A 187 -71.34 -56.44 18.05
C SER A 187 -70.27 -57.23 17.29
N VAL A 188 -69.12 -57.67 17.85
CA VAL A 188 -68.92 -58.64 18.95
C VAL A 188 -67.43 -58.62 19.35
N THR A 189 -67.13 -58.54 20.66
CA THR A 189 -65.91 -59.04 21.36
C THR A 189 -66.13 -60.53 21.72
N PRO A 190 -65.16 -61.43 22.03
CA PRO A 190 -64.17 -61.17 23.11
C PRO A 190 -62.89 -62.06 23.25
N LEU A 191 -62.09 -61.69 24.27
CA LEU A 191 -61.39 -62.47 25.31
C LEU A 191 -60.20 -63.44 25.07
N ASP A 192 -59.26 -63.29 26.00
CA ASP A 192 -58.08 -64.09 26.37
C ASP A 192 -58.34 -65.58 26.68
N ALA A 193 -57.31 -66.44 26.55
CA ALA A 193 -56.61 -67.07 27.70
C ALA A 193 -55.64 -68.23 27.32
N VAL A 194 -54.56 -68.38 28.11
CA VAL A 194 -53.71 -69.58 28.41
C VAL A 194 -52.82 -70.12 27.26
N GLY A 195 -51.54 -70.50 27.38
CA GLY A 195 -50.56 -70.62 28.47
C GLY A 195 -49.37 -71.50 28.00
N VAL A 196 -48.25 -71.43 28.76
CA VAL A 196 -47.20 -72.47 28.93
C VAL A 196 -46.04 -72.62 27.90
N ALA A 197 -44.86 -72.18 28.37
CA ALA A 197 -43.49 -72.74 28.31
C ALA A 197 -42.89 -73.38 27.03
N GLN A 198 -41.74 -72.84 26.57
CA GLN A 198 -40.52 -73.65 26.36
C GLN A 198 -39.23 -72.81 26.22
N GLN A 199 -38.17 -73.26 26.91
CA GLN A 199 -36.79 -72.73 26.91
C GLN A 199 -36.11 -72.82 25.54
N VAL A 200 -35.24 -71.85 25.22
CA VAL A 200 -33.97 -72.09 24.49
C VAL A 200 -32.90 -71.12 25.03
N GLU A 201 -31.85 -71.67 25.63
CA GLU A 201 -30.59 -70.99 25.93
C GLU A 201 -29.79 -70.67 24.65
N ARG A 202 -28.87 -69.71 24.80
CA ARG A 202 -27.52 -69.66 24.19
C ARG A 202 -27.31 -68.65 23.05
N GLY A 203 -26.46 -67.67 23.35
CA GLY A 203 -25.79 -66.85 22.35
C GLY A 203 -25.13 -65.59 22.91
N ASP A 204 -24.26 -65.71 23.92
CA ASP A 204 -23.27 -64.67 24.24
C ASP A 204 -22.35 -64.54 23.01
N GLN A 205 -22.51 -63.47 22.23
CA GLN A 205 -21.60 -63.13 21.13
C GLN A 205 -20.56 -62.12 21.65
N PRO A 206 -19.24 -62.37 21.47
CA PRO A 206 -18.22 -61.44 21.88
C PRO A 206 -18.19 -60.27 20.88
N VAL A 207 -18.69 -59.10 21.27
CA VAL A 207 -18.62 -57.87 20.48
C VAL A 207 -17.48 -56.99 21.02
N GLU A 208 -16.22 -57.42 20.98
CA GLU A 208 -15.22 -56.68 21.78
C GLU A 208 -13.73 -56.61 21.36
N PRO A 209 -13.40 -56.67 20.05
CA PRO A 209 -12.16 -56.03 19.59
C PRO A 209 -12.40 -54.87 18.61
N GLU A 210 -13.28 -55.03 17.62
CA GLU A 210 -13.46 -54.05 16.55
C GLU A 210 -14.14 -52.74 16.99
N ARG A 211 -15.01 -52.78 18.01
CA ARG A 211 -15.66 -51.58 18.55
C ARG A 211 -14.68 -50.77 19.40
N LEU A 212 -13.88 -51.43 20.24
CA LEU A 212 -12.81 -50.81 21.01
C LEU A 212 -11.73 -50.23 20.12
N LEU A 213 -11.33 -50.94 19.05
CA LEU A 213 -10.36 -50.45 18.09
C LEU A 213 -10.88 -49.23 17.30
N ARG A 214 -12.15 -49.25 16.89
CA ARG A 214 -12.80 -48.08 16.25
C ARG A 214 -12.98 -46.91 17.20
N LEU A 215 -13.30 -47.16 18.46
CA LEU A 215 -13.41 -46.11 19.48
C LEU A 215 -12.03 -45.50 19.75
N GLY A 216 -11.01 -46.35 19.96
CA GLY A 216 -9.61 -45.96 20.15
C GLY A 216 -9.06 -45.12 19.00
N LEU A 217 -9.29 -45.55 17.75
CA LEU A 217 -8.90 -44.82 16.55
C LEU A 217 -9.60 -43.46 16.45
N ARG A 218 -10.89 -43.37 16.78
CA ARG A 218 -11.62 -42.09 16.82
C ARG A 218 -11.08 -41.15 17.88
N THR A 219 -10.84 -41.65 19.08
CA THR A 219 -10.26 -40.84 20.16
C THR A 219 -8.87 -40.33 19.78
N ALA A 220 -8.05 -41.17 19.16
CA ALA A 220 -6.72 -40.80 18.69
C ALA A 220 -6.78 -39.72 17.61
N VAL A 221 -7.60 -39.90 16.57
CA VAL A 221 -7.75 -38.91 15.49
C VAL A 221 -8.28 -37.58 16.03
N GLY A 222 -9.29 -37.60 16.91
CA GLY A 222 -9.76 -36.38 17.55
C GLY A 222 -8.66 -35.66 18.32
N LEU A 223 -7.89 -36.39 19.14
CA LEU A 223 -6.77 -35.81 19.90
C LEU A 223 -5.71 -35.20 18.98
N MET A 224 -5.44 -35.79 17.80
CA MET A 224 -4.52 -35.21 16.82
C MET A 224 -4.98 -33.82 16.32
N PHE A 225 -6.28 -33.63 16.08
CA PHE A 225 -6.81 -32.30 15.72
C PHE A 225 -6.67 -31.31 16.87
N LEU A 226 -6.92 -31.73 18.12
CA LEU A 226 -6.73 -30.85 19.28
C LEU A 226 -5.26 -30.42 19.43
N VAL A 227 -4.33 -31.36 19.30
CA VAL A 227 -2.88 -31.09 19.32
C VAL A 227 -2.48 -30.18 18.17
N TYR A 228 -3.04 -30.39 16.98
CA TYR A 228 -2.82 -29.52 15.82
C TYR A 228 -3.28 -28.08 16.08
N GLY A 229 -4.50 -27.87 16.59
CA GLY A 229 -5.01 -26.53 16.89
C GLY A 229 -4.18 -25.77 17.92
N ILE A 230 -3.77 -26.45 19.00
CA ILE A 230 -2.85 -25.86 20.00
C ILE A 230 -1.48 -25.59 19.36
N GLY A 231 -0.99 -26.53 18.54
CA GLY A 231 0.27 -26.41 17.81
C GLY A 231 0.30 -25.19 16.89
N CYS A 232 -0.78 -24.86 16.19
CA CYS A 232 -0.87 -23.67 15.35
C CYS A 232 -0.72 -22.37 16.14
N ILE A 233 -1.36 -22.27 17.31
CA ILE A 233 -1.24 -21.10 18.19
C ILE A 233 0.20 -20.99 18.71
N VAL A 234 0.73 -22.08 19.27
CA VAL A 234 2.09 -22.11 19.82
C VAL A 234 3.11 -21.78 18.73
N TYR A 235 2.99 -22.37 17.54
CA TYR A 235 3.85 -22.08 16.40
C TYR A 235 3.79 -20.60 16.03
N THR A 236 2.60 -20.01 15.91
CA THR A 236 2.44 -18.59 15.59
C THR A 236 3.09 -17.70 16.65
N VAL A 237 2.89 -18.00 17.94
CA VAL A 237 3.52 -17.27 19.05
C VAL A 237 5.05 -17.36 18.98
N VAL A 238 5.59 -18.56 18.78
CA VAL A 238 7.04 -18.79 18.70
C VAL A 238 7.63 -18.05 17.50
N VAL A 239 7.02 -18.17 16.31
CA VAL A 239 7.50 -17.51 15.09
C VAL A 239 7.52 -15.99 15.27
N VAL A 240 6.45 -15.40 15.81
CA VAL A 240 6.37 -13.95 16.07
C VAL A 240 7.46 -13.51 17.05
N GLN A 241 7.64 -14.24 18.15
CA GLN A 241 8.63 -13.89 19.18
C GLN A 241 10.07 -14.00 18.68
N VAL A 242 10.40 -15.09 17.97
CA VAL A 242 11.74 -15.30 17.42
C VAL A 242 12.04 -14.24 16.35
N SER A 243 11.12 -14.00 15.42
CA SER A 243 11.30 -13.00 14.36
C SER A 243 11.48 -11.59 14.97
N ARG A 244 10.72 -11.26 16.02
CA ARG A 244 10.86 -9.99 16.74
C ARG A 244 12.19 -9.88 17.46
N ALA A 245 12.70 -10.96 18.05
CA ALA A 245 14.00 -10.96 18.71
C ALA A 245 15.15 -10.78 17.70
N SER A 246 15.09 -11.44 16.54
CA SER A 246 16.09 -11.30 15.48
C SER A 246 16.17 -9.90 14.88
N CYS A 247 15.05 -9.18 14.81
CA CYS A 247 14.99 -7.80 14.32
C CYS A 247 15.02 -6.73 15.42
N ALA A 248 15.16 -7.12 16.70
CA ALA A 248 15.12 -6.18 17.83
C ALA A 248 16.25 -5.14 17.82
N SER A 249 17.37 -5.45 17.16
CA SER A 249 18.50 -4.54 16.98
C SER A 249 18.22 -3.40 15.99
N TYR A 250 17.17 -3.51 15.17
CA TYR A 250 16.84 -2.56 14.11
C TYR A 250 15.38 -2.08 14.27
N PRO A 251 15.10 -1.13 15.17
CA PRO A 251 13.74 -0.60 15.37
C PRO A 251 13.14 0.08 14.12
N GLU A 252 13.98 0.48 13.18
CA GLU A 252 13.64 1.08 11.89
C GLU A 252 13.11 0.03 10.88
N CYS A 253 13.34 -1.25 11.15
CA CYS A 253 12.69 -2.34 10.42
C CYS A 253 11.24 -2.49 10.92
N VAL A 254 10.34 -1.74 10.28
CA VAL A 254 8.93 -1.65 10.68
C VAL A 254 8.16 -2.94 10.40
N GLN A 255 8.57 -3.68 9.37
CA GLN A 255 7.90 -4.90 8.94
C GLN A 255 8.93 -5.94 8.51
N TYR A 256 8.72 -7.17 8.93
CA TYR A 256 9.62 -8.29 8.69
C TYR A 256 8.84 -9.57 8.40
N SER A 257 9.46 -10.45 7.61
CA SER A 257 8.92 -11.76 7.30
C SER A 257 8.99 -12.64 8.53
N GLN A 258 7.86 -13.22 8.91
CA GLN A 258 7.75 -14.06 10.08
C GLN A 258 8.07 -15.51 9.73
N GLN A 259 9.35 -15.87 9.69
CA GLN A 259 9.77 -17.21 9.32
C GLN A 259 10.58 -17.83 10.44
N TRP A 260 10.26 -19.08 10.74
CA TRP A 260 11.04 -19.90 11.65
C TRP A 260 11.18 -21.30 11.07
N VAL A 261 12.41 -21.66 10.72
CA VAL A 261 12.77 -23.00 10.27
C VAL A 261 13.55 -23.69 11.39
N LEU A 262 13.15 -24.91 11.72
CA LEU A 262 13.79 -25.68 12.78
C LEU A 262 15.24 -26.00 12.38
N GLY A 263 16.22 -25.39 13.07
CA GLY A 263 17.65 -25.66 12.89
C GLY A 263 18.44 -24.63 12.08
N GLU A 264 17.82 -23.52 11.67
CA GLU A 264 18.49 -22.40 11.02
C GLU A 264 18.96 -21.35 12.04
N SER A 265 20.10 -20.70 11.79
CA SER A 265 20.65 -19.67 12.67
C SER A 265 19.76 -18.43 12.69
N THR A 266 19.37 -17.98 13.88
CA THR A 266 18.49 -16.82 14.13
C THR A 266 19.16 -15.46 13.94
N ASP A 267 20.35 -15.42 13.35
CA ASP A 267 21.25 -14.26 13.41
C ASP A 267 20.93 -13.18 12.37
N GLN A 268 20.06 -13.46 11.39
CA GLN A 268 19.74 -12.52 10.30
C GLN A 268 18.28 -12.03 10.34
N CYS A 269 18.09 -10.72 10.40
CA CYS A 269 16.76 -10.09 10.36
C CYS A 269 16.20 -10.12 8.93
N HIS A 270 15.04 -10.76 8.74
CA HIS A 270 14.35 -10.85 7.46
C HIS A 270 13.44 -9.62 7.25
N CYS A 271 14.04 -8.45 7.14
CA CYS A 271 13.31 -7.20 6.98
C CYS A 271 12.61 -7.10 5.61
N LEU A 272 11.35 -6.68 5.61
CA LEU A 272 10.56 -6.41 4.40
C LEU A 272 10.45 -4.91 4.14
N ALA A 273 10.32 -4.10 5.20
CA ALA A 273 10.22 -2.65 5.10
C ALA A 273 11.17 -1.95 6.05
N TYR A 274 12.17 -1.29 5.46
CA TYR A 274 13.11 -0.45 6.19
C TYR A 274 12.69 1.02 6.05
N ILE A 275 12.30 1.62 7.17
CA ILE A 275 11.75 2.97 7.21
C ILE A 275 12.48 3.74 8.31
N ASP A 276 13.39 4.62 7.90
CA ASP A 276 14.09 5.52 8.81
C ASP A 276 13.90 6.96 8.33
N ARG A 277 13.17 7.74 9.14
CA ARG A 277 12.73 9.09 8.79
C ARG A 277 12.96 10.00 9.97
N GLU A 278 13.87 10.95 9.80
CA GLU A 278 13.95 12.10 10.69
C GLU A 278 13.21 13.27 10.04
N LEU A 279 12.02 13.60 10.55
CA LEU A 279 11.18 14.63 9.94
C LEU A 279 11.66 16.05 10.24
N ALA A 280 12.39 16.23 11.33
CA ALA A 280 12.77 17.55 11.83
C ALA A 280 14.24 17.54 12.29
N PRO A 281 15.20 17.38 11.35
CA PRO A 281 16.60 17.42 11.71
C PRO A 281 16.97 18.82 12.22
N ALA A 282 17.72 18.88 13.32
CA ALA A 282 18.23 20.13 13.87
C ALA A 282 19.36 20.71 13.00
N ASP A 283 20.22 19.84 12.45
CA ASP A 283 21.26 20.18 11.49
C ASP A 283 21.13 19.32 10.23
N SER A 284 21.14 19.95 9.06
CA SER A 284 21.09 19.26 7.76
C SER A 284 22.46 18.74 7.30
N GLN A 285 23.57 19.18 7.93
CA GLN A 285 24.91 18.78 7.52
C GLN A 285 25.43 17.53 8.26
N GLU A 286 25.01 17.32 9.50
CA GLU A 286 25.43 16.17 10.32
C GLU A 286 24.32 15.10 10.38
N LEU A 287 24.07 14.46 9.25
CA LEU A 287 23.11 13.36 9.16
C LEU A 287 23.75 12.03 9.56
N THR A 288 22.97 11.18 10.24
CA THR A 288 23.39 9.82 10.60
C THR A 288 23.61 8.97 9.33
N ASP A 289 24.78 8.34 9.21
CA ASP A 289 25.10 7.41 8.13
C ASP A 289 24.44 6.05 8.37
N VAL A 290 23.59 5.63 7.44
CA VAL A 290 22.84 4.37 7.51
C VAL A 290 23.27 3.36 6.47
N THR A 291 24.37 3.62 5.74
CA THR A 291 24.83 2.77 4.63
C THR A 291 25.08 1.34 5.08
N GLN A 292 25.75 1.16 6.22
CA GLN A 292 26.03 -0.17 6.79
C GLN A 292 24.77 -0.85 7.32
N THR A 293 23.87 -0.10 7.96
CA THR A 293 22.58 -0.62 8.44
C THR A 293 21.74 -1.12 7.26
N LEU A 294 21.64 -0.34 6.19
CA LEU A 294 20.94 -0.73 4.97
C LEU A 294 21.57 -1.99 4.35
N ALA A 295 22.89 -2.07 4.26
CA ALA A 295 23.59 -3.26 3.77
C ALA A 295 23.26 -4.52 4.61
N SER A 296 23.25 -4.39 5.94
CA SER A 296 22.94 -5.50 6.85
C SER A 296 21.51 -6.02 6.73
N LEU A 297 20.53 -5.12 6.53
CA LEU A 297 19.13 -5.47 6.32
C LEU A 297 18.88 -6.02 4.91
N ALA A 298 19.61 -5.50 3.91
CA ALA A 298 19.54 -5.95 2.53
C ALA A 298 20.17 -7.33 2.32
N ALA A 299 21.11 -7.74 3.17
CA ALA A 299 21.81 -9.02 3.05
C ALA A 299 20.88 -10.25 3.06
N ALA A 300 19.67 -10.13 3.62
CA ALA A 300 18.67 -11.21 3.60
C ALA A 300 17.95 -11.33 2.23
N GLY A 301 18.07 -10.33 1.34
CA GLY A 301 17.43 -10.32 0.02
C GLY A 301 15.91 -10.22 0.04
N LYS A 302 15.31 -9.80 1.17
CA LYS A 302 13.85 -9.77 1.37
C LYS A 302 13.22 -8.37 1.33
N LEU A 303 14.02 -7.31 1.25
CA LEU A 303 13.49 -5.94 1.26
C LEU A 303 12.54 -5.69 0.09
N GLN A 304 11.37 -5.12 0.40
CA GLN A 304 10.32 -4.72 -0.53
C GLN A 304 10.11 -3.20 -0.53
N THR A 305 10.26 -2.57 0.63
CA THR A 305 10.14 -1.11 0.80
C THR A 305 11.39 -0.57 1.50
N VAL A 306 12.01 0.44 0.90
CA VAL A 306 13.08 1.23 1.52
C VAL A 306 12.65 2.69 1.48
N ARG A 307 12.52 3.31 2.66
CA ARG A 307 12.19 4.73 2.78
C ARG A 307 13.12 5.41 3.76
N LEU A 308 13.95 6.29 3.23
CA LEU A 308 14.96 7.04 3.96
C LEU A 308 14.71 8.54 3.79
N VAL A 309 14.64 9.26 4.90
CA VAL A 309 14.44 10.72 4.91
C VAL A 309 15.42 11.34 5.90
N ASN A 310 16.24 12.28 5.42
CA ASN A 310 17.32 12.93 6.21
C ASN A 310 18.28 11.89 6.84
N ARG A 311 18.77 10.96 6.01
CA ARG A 311 19.74 9.92 6.41
C ARG A 311 20.80 9.78 5.36
N LYS A 312 22.07 9.83 5.77
CA LYS A 312 23.18 9.84 4.82
C LYS A 312 23.42 8.45 4.25
N ILE A 313 23.50 8.38 2.92
CA ILE A 313 24.05 7.24 2.18
C ILE A 313 25.37 7.70 1.57
N ASN A 314 26.45 6.99 1.90
CA ASN A 314 27.78 7.39 1.45
C ASN A 314 28.03 6.93 0.01
N GLY A 315 28.01 7.86 -0.95
CA GLY A 315 28.33 7.62 -2.36
C GLY A 315 27.23 6.88 -3.12
N SER A 316 27.19 5.54 -3.02
CA SER A 316 26.26 4.71 -3.80
C SER A 316 25.46 3.74 -2.94
N LEU A 317 24.39 3.18 -3.52
CA LEU A 317 23.61 2.12 -2.88
C LEU A 317 24.49 0.89 -2.59
N PRO A 318 24.31 0.21 -1.44
CA PRO A 318 25.12 -0.95 -1.07
C PRO A 318 24.86 -2.14 -2.01
N ASN A 319 25.91 -2.91 -2.33
CA ASN A 319 25.84 -4.03 -3.27
C ASN A 319 24.93 -5.16 -2.77
N GLU A 320 24.75 -5.30 -1.46
CA GLU A 320 23.84 -6.27 -0.85
C GLU A 320 22.38 -6.07 -1.33
N LEU A 321 22.01 -4.84 -1.70
CA LEU A 321 20.69 -4.51 -2.23
C LEU A 321 20.44 -5.12 -3.62
N GLU A 322 21.48 -5.55 -4.34
CA GLU A 322 21.36 -6.32 -5.59
C GLU A 322 20.56 -7.62 -5.39
N THR A 323 20.67 -8.23 -4.20
CA THR A 323 19.95 -9.47 -3.88
C THR A 323 18.44 -9.26 -3.67
N CYS A 324 18.00 -8.02 -3.45
CA CYS A 324 16.61 -7.67 -3.14
C CYS A 324 15.76 -7.52 -4.41
N GLN A 325 15.56 -8.63 -5.15
CA GLN A 325 14.75 -8.67 -6.38
C GLN A 325 13.24 -8.43 -6.15
N GLY A 326 12.83 -8.31 -4.88
CA GLY A 326 11.46 -8.04 -4.46
C GLY A 326 11.15 -6.57 -4.20
N LEU A 327 12.10 -5.65 -4.42
CA LEU A 327 11.95 -4.24 -4.10
C LEU A 327 10.88 -3.58 -4.98
N ARG A 328 9.90 -2.92 -4.33
CA ARG A 328 8.75 -2.26 -4.97
C ARG A 328 8.75 -0.75 -4.73
N ASN A 329 9.10 -0.32 -3.52
CA ASN A 329 9.06 1.08 -3.13
C ASN A 329 10.45 1.53 -2.71
N LEU A 330 11.04 2.47 -3.44
CA LEU A 330 12.29 3.12 -3.08
C LEU A 330 12.07 4.62 -2.96
N VAL A 331 12.21 5.14 -1.73
CA VAL A 331 12.05 6.55 -1.41
C VAL A 331 13.28 7.05 -0.69
N LEU A 332 14.02 7.96 -1.30
CA LEU A 332 15.26 8.54 -0.79
C LEU A 332 15.13 10.06 -0.83
N ILE A 333 14.91 10.68 0.33
CA ILE A 333 14.75 12.14 0.44
C ILE A 333 15.88 12.69 1.31
N HIS A 334 16.65 13.64 0.79
CA HIS A 334 17.79 14.24 1.47
C HIS A 334 18.80 13.20 1.99
N THR A 335 19.13 12.21 1.16
CA THR A 335 20.04 11.14 1.55
C THR A 335 21.49 11.34 1.09
N GLY A 336 21.71 12.28 0.16
CA GLY A 336 23.03 12.53 -0.42
C GLY A 336 23.55 11.37 -1.27
N VAL A 337 22.67 10.53 -1.83
CA VAL A 337 23.08 9.48 -2.76
C VAL A 337 23.58 10.11 -4.07
N GLU A 338 24.79 9.77 -4.49
CA GLU A 338 25.45 10.38 -5.65
C GLU A 338 25.29 9.53 -6.91
N VAL A 339 25.37 8.19 -6.78
CA VAL A 339 25.41 7.27 -7.93
C VAL A 339 24.53 6.04 -7.70
N PHE A 340 23.74 5.70 -8.72
CA PHE A 340 23.03 4.42 -8.79
C PHE A 340 23.92 3.36 -9.44
N PRO A 341 24.22 2.24 -8.76
CA PRO A 341 25.02 1.17 -9.35
C PRO A 341 24.37 0.58 -10.59
N SER A 342 25.15 0.09 -11.55
CA SER A 342 24.63 -0.47 -12.81
C SER A 342 23.72 -1.69 -12.61
N TRP A 343 23.95 -2.50 -11.58
CA TRP A 343 23.09 -3.66 -11.28
C TRP A 343 21.65 -3.26 -10.97
N THR A 344 21.37 -2.01 -10.59
CA THR A 344 20.02 -1.51 -10.30
C THR A 344 19.08 -1.66 -11.50
N SER A 345 19.59 -1.56 -12.73
CA SER A 345 18.81 -1.74 -13.95
C SER A 345 18.28 -3.15 -14.12
N THR A 346 18.88 -4.16 -13.47
CA THR A 346 18.47 -5.57 -13.54
C THR A 346 17.73 -6.05 -12.29
N SER A 347 18.17 -5.62 -11.10
CA SER A 347 17.62 -6.12 -9.84
C SER A 347 16.24 -5.51 -9.54
N PHE A 348 16.02 -4.24 -9.85
CA PHE A 348 14.79 -3.50 -9.52
C PHE A 348 13.64 -3.72 -10.51
N SER A 349 13.55 -4.91 -11.11
CA SER A 349 12.52 -5.26 -12.10
C SER A 349 11.06 -5.16 -11.59
N LYS A 350 10.85 -5.25 -10.27
CA LYS A 350 9.54 -5.17 -9.60
C LYS A 350 9.25 -3.81 -8.97
N LEU A 351 10.08 -2.80 -9.24
CA LEU A 351 9.90 -1.47 -8.67
C LEU A 351 8.60 -0.85 -9.21
N GLU A 352 7.77 -0.35 -8.29
CA GLU A 352 6.47 0.28 -8.55
C GLU A 352 6.52 1.78 -8.27
N TYR A 353 7.30 2.21 -7.28
CA TYR A 353 7.41 3.61 -6.86
C TYR A 353 8.87 3.99 -6.63
N LEU A 354 9.35 4.99 -7.38
CA LEU A 354 10.68 5.57 -7.22
C LEU A 354 10.55 7.06 -6.90
N HIS A 355 11.02 7.46 -5.72
CA HIS A 355 11.11 8.87 -5.34
C HIS A 355 12.51 9.16 -4.82
N ILE A 356 13.23 10.01 -5.53
CA ILE A 356 14.53 10.52 -5.12
C ILE A 356 14.44 12.05 -5.08
N GLU A 357 14.75 12.62 -3.94
CA GLU A 357 14.72 14.07 -3.72
C GLU A 357 16.02 14.48 -3.04
N GLY A 358 16.80 15.31 -3.72
CA GLY A 358 18.02 15.89 -3.18
C GLY A 358 17.72 17.10 -2.30
N ASP A 359 18.76 17.67 -1.71
CA ASP A 359 18.67 18.91 -0.96
C ASP A 359 19.36 20.05 -1.72
N SER A 360 19.49 21.22 -1.10
CA SER A 360 20.26 22.34 -1.68
C SER A 360 21.78 22.20 -1.51
N SER A 361 22.28 21.05 -1.04
CA SER A 361 23.72 20.81 -0.85
C SER A 361 24.40 20.43 -2.17
N GLU A 362 25.73 20.40 -2.16
CA GLU A 362 26.50 19.97 -3.32
C GLU A 362 26.48 18.44 -3.52
N ILE A 363 26.06 17.67 -2.51
CA ILE A 363 26.07 16.20 -2.51
C ILE A 363 24.70 15.72 -2.96
N ASN A 364 24.52 15.65 -4.27
CA ASN A 364 23.30 15.21 -4.92
C ASN A 364 23.61 14.20 -6.03
N LEU A 365 22.56 13.60 -6.57
CA LEU A 365 22.66 12.62 -7.64
C LEU A 365 23.43 13.20 -8.84
N THR A 366 24.55 12.57 -9.19
CA THR A 366 25.44 12.99 -10.28
C THR A 366 25.27 12.11 -11.51
N GLU A 367 24.94 10.83 -11.34
CA GLU A 367 24.80 9.88 -12.43
C GLU A 367 23.65 8.88 -12.18
N LEU A 368 22.86 8.65 -13.23
CA LEU A 368 21.89 7.56 -13.33
C LEU A 368 22.25 6.65 -14.51
N PRO A 369 22.21 5.31 -14.34
CA PRO A 369 22.44 4.39 -15.44
C PRO A 369 21.50 4.65 -16.62
N SER A 370 22.03 4.74 -17.84
CA SER A 370 21.22 5.04 -19.03
C SER A 370 20.15 3.98 -19.32
N ASP A 371 20.36 2.75 -18.84
CA ASP A 371 19.48 1.59 -18.97
C ASP A 371 18.60 1.34 -17.73
N LEU A 372 18.61 2.25 -16.74
CA LEU A 372 17.97 2.06 -15.43
C LEU A 372 16.52 1.59 -15.54
N PHE A 373 15.73 2.18 -16.44
CA PHE A 373 14.31 1.91 -16.56
C PHE A 373 13.96 0.74 -17.48
N ASN A 374 14.94 0.11 -18.15
CA ASN A 374 14.67 -0.91 -19.18
C ASN A 374 13.94 -2.16 -18.65
N SER A 375 14.18 -2.56 -17.39
CA SER A 375 13.55 -3.74 -16.79
C SER A 375 12.36 -3.42 -15.86
N MET A 376 12.14 -2.14 -15.54
CA MET A 376 11.18 -1.69 -14.53
C MET A 376 9.74 -1.60 -15.07
N THR A 377 9.25 -2.67 -15.67
CA THR A 377 7.93 -2.71 -16.34
C THR A 377 6.72 -2.48 -15.42
N SER A 378 6.91 -2.62 -14.11
CA SER A 378 5.87 -2.41 -13.09
C SER A 378 5.90 -0.99 -12.49
N LEU A 379 6.74 -0.09 -13.01
CA LEU A 379 6.92 1.24 -12.43
C LEU A 379 5.71 2.12 -12.74
N HIS A 380 5.05 2.65 -11.70
CA HIS A 380 3.87 3.50 -11.79
C HIS A 380 4.19 4.97 -11.56
N THR A 381 5.16 5.28 -10.70
CA THR A 381 5.53 6.66 -10.38
C THR A 381 7.03 6.86 -10.33
N ILE A 382 7.49 7.93 -10.99
CA ILE A 382 8.84 8.46 -10.90
C ILE A 382 8.76 9.87 -10.34
N HIS A 383 9.49 10.12 -9.26
CA HIS A 383 9.67 11.45 -8.70
C HIS A 383 11.17 11.70 -8.53
N LEU A 384 11.71 12.64 -9.31
CA LEU A 384 13.09 13.10 -9.20
C LEU A 384 13.08 14.60 -8.98
N SER A 385 13.65 15.06 -7.87
CA SER A 385 13.67 16.49 -7.57
C SER A 385 14.95 16.94 -6.88
N TYR A 386 15.32 18.21 -7.07
CA TYR A 386 16.48 18.85 -6.44
C TYR A 386 17.80 18.11 -6.72
N HIS A 387 18.09 17.87 -8.00
CA HIS A 387 19.36 17.28 -8.43
C HIS A 387 20.03 18.20 -9.44
N ALA A 388 20.63 19.28 -8.93
CA ALA A 388 21.23 20.34 -9.74
C ALA A 388 22.31 19.81 -10.69
N PHE A 389 23.10 18.83 -10.28
CA PHE A 389 24.25 18.31 -11.03
C PHE A 389 23.97 17.10 -11.92
N LEU A 390 22.71 16.65 -12.01
CA LEU A 390 22.36 15.50 -12.86
C LEU A 390 22.36 15.91 -14.34
N PRO A 391 23.25 15.36 -15.19
CA PRO A 391 23.45 15.85 -16.55
C PRO A 391 22.37 15.36 -17.54
N SER A 392 21.77 14.20 -17.29
CA SER A 392 20.81 13.57 -18.19
C SER A 392 19.90 12.59 -17.44
N LEU A 393 18.68 12.41 -17.96
CA LEU A 393 17.74 11.40 -17.47
C LEU A 393 17.74 10.15 -18.37
N PRO A 394 17.61 8.93 -17.80
CA PRO A 394 17.48 7.71 -18.59
C PRO A 394 16.19 7.69 -19.43
N SER A 395 16.22 6.93 -20.53
CA SER A 395 15.04 6.76 -21.40
C SER A 395 13.89 6.09 -20.66
N MET A 396 12.67 6.57 -20.88
CA MET A 396 11.45 6.03 -20.27
C MET A 396 10.61 5.21 -21.27
N VAL A 397 11.14 4.96 -22.47
CA VAL A 397 10.42 4.25 -23.54
C VAL A 397 10.01 2.85 -23.09
N GLY A 398 8.74 2.51 -23.33
CA GLY A 398 8.20 1.17 -23.06
C GLY A 398 7.76 0.92 -21.61
N LEU A 399 7.78 1.93 -20.74
CA LEU A 399 7.21 1.87 -19.39
C LEU A 399 5.67 1.94 -19.41
N LYS A 400 5.02 0.85 -19.85
CA LYS A 400 3.57 0.82 -20.11
C LYS A 400 2.70 1.08 -18.88
N SER A 401 3.21 0.77 -17.68
CA SER A 401 2.50 0.93 -16.40
C SER A 401 2.74 2.30 -15.75
N LEU A 402 3.54 3.18 -16.38
CA LEU A 402 3.90 4.47 -15.79
C LEU A 402 2.71 5.43 -15.86
N GLU A 403 2.26 5.87 -14.70
CA GLU A 403 1.10 6.74 -14.53
C GLU A 403 1.49 8.18 -14.19
N SER A 404 2.58 8.38 -13.45
CA SER A 404 2.96 9.70 -12.92
C SER A 404 4.46 9.99 -13.02
N VAL A 405 4.80 11.15 -13.56
CA VAL A 405 6.18 11.67 -13.61
C VAL A 405 6.24 13.05 -12.97
N TYR A 406 7.12 13.20 -11.99
CA TYR A 406 7.40 14.45 -11.29
C TYR A 406 8.89 14.77 -11.43
N PHE A 407 9.22 15.83 -12.18
CA PHE A 407 10.57 16.37 -12.29
C PHE A 407 10.61 17.80 -11.74
N GLY A 408 11.49 18.03 -10.78
CA GLY A 408 11.60 19.31 -10.07
C GLY A 408 13.04 19.77 -9.91
N TYR A 409 13.38 21.03 -10.21
CA TYR A 409 14.69 21.61 -9.87
C TYR A 409 15.88 20.76 -10.36
N LEU A 410 15.90 20.46 -11.67
CA LEU A 410 16.96 19.70 -12.35
C LEU A 410 17.77 20.66 -13.23
N ASP A 411 18.73 21.35 -12.61
CA ASP A 411 19.35 22.53 -13.20
C ASP A 411 20.19 22.24 -14.45
N LEU A 412 20.83 21.07 -14.60
CA LEU A 412 21.63 20.74 -15.79
C LEU A 412 20.83 20.10 -16.94
N ILE A 413 19.57 19.71 -16.71
CA ILE A 413 18.74 19.05 -17.72
C ILE A 413 18.28 20.06 -18.77
N LYS A 414 18.70 19.84 -20.02
CA LYS A 414 18.36 20.67 -21.17
C LYS A 414 17.11 20.19 -21.90
N ASP A 415 16.96 18.88 -22.03
CA ASP A 415 15.88 18.23 -22.74
C ASP A 415 15.32 17.08 -21.90
N LEU A 416 14.02 16.86 -22.02
CA LEU A 416 13.35 15.73 -21.36
C LEU A 416 13.71 14.43 -22.08
N PRO A 417 13.82 13.30 -21.35
CA PRO A 417 14.15 12.02 -21.96
C PRO A 417 13.02 11.56 -22.89
N PRO A 418 13.29 10.62 -23.81
CA PRO A 418 12.25 10.04 -24.66
C PRO A 418 11.15 9.40 -23.81
N MET A 419 9.91 9.83 -24.06
CA MET A 419 8.69 9.38 -23.40
C MET A 419 7.73 8.85 -24.47
N GLU A 420 8.09 7.76 -25.14
CA GLU A 420 7.25 7.09 -26.14
C GLU A 420 6.66 5.80 -25.56
N ASP A 421 5.49 5.39 -26.05
CA ASP A 421 4.80 4.14 -25.67
C ASP A 421 4.33 4.06 -24.19
N LEU A 422 4.02 5.20 -23.54
CA LEU A 422 3.49 5.25 -22.16
C LEU A 422 1.95 5.21 -22.12
N GLN A 423 1.36 4.01 -22.16
CA GLN A 423 -0.10 3.85 -22.31
C GLN A 423 -0.95 4.28 -21.11
N ALA A 424 -0.36 4.35 -19.90
CA ALA A 424 -1.08 4.62 -18.66
C ALA A 424 -0.84 6.04 -18.10
N MET A 425 -0.15 6.92 -18.85
CA MET A 425 0.29 8.21 -18.35
C MET A 425 -0.88 9.14 -17.99
N GLN A 426 -0.95 9.55 -16.73
CA GLN A 426 -2.02 10.38 -16.14
C GLN A 426 -1.51 11.75 -15.65
N VAL A 427 -0.31 11.80 -15.07
CA VAL A 427 0.23 13.00 -14.41
C VAL A 427 1.62 13.33 -14.95
N LEU A 428 1.78 14.52 -15.54
CA LEU A 428 3.06 15.09 -15.90
C LEU A 428 3.28 16.40 -15.13
N ALA A 429 4.24 16.42 -14.21
CA ALA A 429 4.56 17.58 -13.40
C ALA A 429 6.03 17.97 -13.54
N LEU A 430 6.27 19.18 -14.05
CA LEU A 430 7.57 19.73 -14.36
C LEU A 430 7.72 21.08 -13.66
N GLU A 431 8.68 21.20 -12.75
CA GLU A 431 8.91 22.40 -11.95
C GLU A 431 10.39 22.78 -11.98
N GLY A 432 10.73 24.07 -12.11
CA GLY A 432 12.11 24.54 -11.95
C GLY A 432 13.10 23.91 -12.93
N LEU A 433 12.66 23.60 -14.16
CA LEU A 433 13.52 23.05 -15.21
C LEU A 433 14.10 24.17 -16.07
N VAL A 434 15.16 24.80 -15.57
CA VAL A 434 15.65 26.13 -16.02
C VAL A 434 16.25 26.17 -17.42
N HIS A 435 16.56 25.02 -18.03
CA HIS A 435 17.07 24.94 -19.41
C HIS A 435 16.12 24.23 -20.37
N VAL A 436 15.00 23.68 -19.89
CA VAL A 436 14.03 22.95 -20.74
C VAL A 436 13.18 23.94 -21.52
N ARG A 437 13.43 24.02 -22.84
CA ARG A 437 12.77 24.98 -23.76
C ARG A 437 11.53 24.41 -24.45
N ALA A 438 11.36 23.10 -24.48
CA ALA A 438 10.25 22.40 -25.15
C ALA A 438 9.72 21.24 -24.30
N LEU A 439 8.43 20.94 -24.46
CA LEU A 439 7.75 19.82 -23.79
C LEU A 439 7.58 18.63 -24.73
N PRO A 440 7.46 17.39 -24.21
CA PRO A 440 7.25 16.20 -25.04
C PRO A 440 5.90 16.26 -25.77
N ASP A 441 5.79 15.48 -26.85
CA ASP A 441 4.54 15.29 -27.56
C ASP A 441 3.55 14.49 -26.69
N VAL A 442 2.39 15.10 -26.38
CA VAL A 442 1.37 14.52 -25.51
C VAL A 442 0.16 13.97 -26.27
N GLU A 443 0.22 13.94 -27.60
CA GLU A 443 -0.85 13.42 -28.46
C GLU A 443 -1.26 11.99 -28.08
N GLN A 444 -0.26 11.13 -27.83
CA GLN A 444 -0.44 9.73 -27.39
C GLN A 444 -1.15 9.59 -26.03
N TYR A 445 -1.18 10.64 -25.21
CA TYR A 445 -1.76 10.64 -23.85
C TYR A 445 -3.11 11.35 -23.78
N ARG A 446 -3.68 11.77 -24.91
CA ARG A 446 -4.88 12.62 -24.97
C ARG A 446 -6.02 12.13 -24.07
N ASP A 447 -6.25 10.83 -24.01
CA ASP A 447 -7.40 10.23 -23.33
C ASP A 447 -7.12 9.84 -21.87
N THR A 448 -5.84 9.70 -21.49
CA THR A 448 -5.41 9.25 -20.16
C THR A 448 -4.89 10.39 -19.28
N LEU A 449 -4.42 11.48 -19.89
CA LEU A 449 -3.79 12.58 -19.17
C LEU A 449 -4.82 13.39 -18.37
N GLU A 450 -4.72 13.33 -17.05
CA GLU A 450 -5.61 14.03 -16.11
C GLU A 450 -5.00 15.33 -15.59
N MET A 451 -3.67 15.39 -15.53
CA MET A 451 -2.92 16.51 -14.98
C MET A 451 -1.64 16.80 -15.76
N VAL A 452 -1.48 18.08 -16.11
CA VAL A 452 -0.22 18.66 -16.55
C VAL A 452 0.08 19.88 -15.67
N PHE A 453 1.21 19.85 -14.98
CA PHE A 453 1.76 20.95 -14.21
C PHE A 453 3.11 21.33 -14.83
N VAL A 454 3.23 22.58 -15.26
CA VAL A 454 4.50 23.10 -15.79
C VAL A 454 4.70 24.48 -15.20
N GLN A 455 5.74 24.64 -14.40
CA GLN A 455 6.06 25.90 -13.76
C GLN A 455 7.58 26.08 -13.73
N ASP A 456 8.04 27.34 -13.73
CA ASP A 456 9.45 27.71 -13.62
C ASP A 456 10.35 27.03 -14.67
N SER A 457 9.82 26.88 -15.89
CA SER A 457 10.52 26.31 -17.06
C SER A 457 10.47 27.29 -18.26
N PRO A 458 11.58 27.44 -19.02
CA PRO A 458 11.60 28.22 -20.25
C PRO A 458 10.55 27.82 -21.29
N ALA A 459 10.07 26.58 -21.29
CA ALA A 459 8.98 26.13 -22.17
C ALA A 459 7.72 27.01 -22.09
N CYS A 460 7.49 27.69 -20.97
CA CYS A 460 6.38 28.63 -20.79
C CYS A 460 6.55 29.96 -21.55
N CYS A 461 7.77 30.35 -21.91
CA CYS A 461 8.06 31.64 -22.54
C CYS A 461 8.83 31.53 -23.86
N SER A 462 9.46 30.39 -24.15
CA SER A 462 10.49 30.22 -25.19
C SER A 462 9.98 30.46 -26.61
N GLY A 463 8.67 30.50 -26.79
CA GLY A 463 8.03 30.43 -28.10
C GLY A 463 7.32 29.10 -28.35
N PHE A 464 7.60 28.07 -27.54
CA PHE A 464 6.99 26.73 -27.69
C PHE A 464 5.46 26.77 -27.73
N LEU A 465 4.82 27.44 -26.77
CA LEU A 465 3.36 27.55 -26.69
C LEU A 465 2.75 28.60 -27.64
N SER A 466 3.57 29.49 -28.20
CA SER A 466 3.16 30.68 -28.94
C SER A 466 3.61 30.67 -30.41
N GLY A 467 3.91 29.50 -30.97
CA GLY A 467 4.28 29.36 -32.38
C GLY A 467 5.58 30.09 -32.76
N GLY A 468 6.54 30.15 -31.83
CA GLY A 468 7.83 30.82 -31.99
C GLY A 468 7.91 32.23 -31.39
N GLY A 469 6.80 32.79 -30.88
CA GLY A 469 6.78 34.12 -30.27
C GLY A 469 7.29 34.12 -28.83
N CYS A 470 8.58 34.42 -28.60
CA CYS A 470 9.14 34.42 -27.24
C CYS A 470 8.56 35.55 -26.36
N ASN A 471 8.09 35.21 -25.16
CA ASN A 471 7.56 36.17 -24.18
C ASN A 471 8.60 36.53 -23.11
N THR A 472 9.35 37.61 -23.34
CA THR A 472 10.41 38.09 -22.43
C THR A 472 9.88 38.76 -21.16
N THR A 473 8.56 38.97 -21.03
CA THR A 473 7.94 39.57 -19.83
C THR A 473 7.60 38.54 -18.73
N PHE A 474 7.71 37.25 -19.05
CA PHE A 474 7.37 36.17 -18.14
C PHE A 474 8.50 35.92 -17.12
N LEU A 475 8.19 35.94 -15.82
CA LEU A 475 9.20 35.89 -14.74
C LEU A 475 10.11 34.65 -14.78
N ASN A 476 9.62 33.52 -15.30
CA ASN A 476 10.39 32.26 -15.34
C ASN A 476 11.55 32.30 -16.34
N CYS A 477 11.55 33.29 -17.24
CA CYS A 477 12.59 33.51 -18.24
C CYS A 477 13.48 34.69 -17.87
N CYS A 478 13.76 34.77 -16.57
CA CYS A 478 14.80 35.62 -16.03
C CYS A 478 16.12 35.39 -16.74
N GLU A 479 16.57 36.40 -17.48
CA GLU A 479 17.97 36.54 -17.83
C GLU A 479 18.76 36.93 -16.57
N ARG A 480 19.94 36.32 -16.37
CA ARG A 480 20.85 36.70 -15.27
C ARG A 480 21.21 38.18 -15.47
N ARG A 481 20.61 39.07 -14.69
CA ARG A 481 20.81 40.53 -14.75
C ARG A 481 22.22 40.91 -14.27
N HIS A 482 23.25 40.52 -15.02
CA HIS A 482 24.66 40.85 -14.76
C HIS A 482 25.42 41.30 -16.01
N SER A 483 24.75 41.54 -17.14
CA SER A 483 25.33 42.31 -18.24
C SER A 483 24.84 43.76 -18.18
N SER A 484 25.58 44.60 -17.48
CA SER A 484 25.53 46.05 -17.63
C SER A 484 26.12 46.53 -18.97
N ASP A 485 26.06 45.70 -20.01
CA ASP A 485 26.43 46.06 -21.38
C ASP A 485 25.16 46.13 -22.21
N SER A 486 24.48 47.26 -22.05
CA SER A 486 23.49 47.75 -23.00
C SER A 486 24.20 48.14 -24.30
N SER A 487 24.59 47.15 -25.11
CA SER A 487 25.12 47.42 -26.46
C SER A 487 25.03 46.22 -27.40
N SER A 488 23.80 45.81 -27.74
CA SER A 488 23.42 45.41 -29.10
C SER A 488 21.95 45.01 -29.12
N GLY A 489 21.14 45.72 -29.91
CA GLY A 489 19.82 45.21 -30.30
C GLY A 489 19.96 43.90 -31.08
N ASP A 490 18.92 43.07 -31.01
CA ASP A 490 18.66 41.88 -31.83
C ASP A 490 19.15 40.49 -31.35
N SER A 491 19.70 40.33 -30.14
CA SER A 491 19.88 38.98 -29.58
C SER A 491 18.68 38.57 -28.71
N LEU A 492 17.92 37.56 -29.15
CA LEU A 492 16.92 36.92 -28.31
C LEU A 492 17.61 36.26 -27.09
N PRO A 493 16.98 36.26 -25.89
CA PRO A 493 17.48 35.50 -24.75
C PRO A 493 17.78 34.05 -25.13
N PRO A 494 18.82 33.41 -24.56
CA PRO A 494 19.17 32.01 -24.89
C PRO A 494 18.06 31.00 -24.55
N THR A 495 17.08 31.41 -23.74
CA THR A 495 15.88 30.64 -23.40
C THR A 495 14.83 30.63 -24.51
N CYS A 496 14.89 31.56 -25.47
CA CYS A 496 13.98 31.63 -26.60
C CYS A 496 14.38 30.64 -27.71
N LEU A 497 13.39 30.19 -28.47
CA LEU A 497 13.60 29.42 -29.69
C LEU A 497 14.07 30.35 -30.82
N SER A 498 15.07 29.91 -31.58
CA SER A 498 15.63 30.64 -32.71
C SER A 498 14.95 30.21 -34.01
N MET A 499 14.00 31.02 -34.46
CA MET A 499 13.23 30.75 -35.68
C MET A 499 13.96 31.31 -36.92
N PRO A 500 14.00 30.59 -38.07
CA PRO A 500 13.29 29.33 -38.40
C PRO A 500 14.10 28.05 -38.15
N ASP A 501 15.31 28.14 -37.59
CA ASP A 501 16.22 26.98 -37.47
C ASP A 501 15.71 25.92 -36.47
N GLU A 502 14.90 26.32 -35.49
CA GLU A 502 14.37 25.48 -34.42
C GLU A 502 12.87 25.11 -34.58
N ASP A 503 12.33 25.14 -35.80
CA ASP A 503 10.92 24.80 -36.10
C ASP A 503 10.50 23.40 -35.58
N LEU A 504 11.45 22.46 -35.50
CA LEU A 504 11.22 21.09 -35.00
C LEU A 504 10.83 21.02 -33.53
N PHE A 505 11.15 22.05 -32.74
CA PHE A 505 10.77 22.12 -31.33
C PHE A 505 9.33 22.60 -31.14
N LEU A 506 8.66 23.10 -32.18
CA LEU A 506 7.27 23.52 -32.08
C LEU A 506 6.34 22.32 -31.88
N PRO A 507 5.34 22.44 -31.00
CA PRO A 507 4.39 21.36 -30.77
C PRO A 507 3.51 21.14 -32.00
N THR A 508 3.04 19.91 -32.18
CA THR A 508 1.96 19.62 -33.13
C THR A 508 0.69 20.39 -32.74
N ASN A 509 -0.15 20.72 -33.72
CA ASN A 509 -1.44 21.38 -33.46
C ASN A 509 -2.31 20.58 -32.46
N THR A 510 -2.21 19.25 -32.51
CA THR A 510 -2.83 18.37 -31.53
C THR A 510 -2.30 18.66 -30.12
N THR A 511 -0.99 18.59 -29.91
CA THR A 511 -0.39 18.76 -28.58
C THR A 511 -0.66 20.15 -28.02
N LEU A 512 -0.62 21.19 -28.84
CA LEU A 512 -1.00 22.54 -28.42
C LEU A 512 -2.47 22.60 -27.96
N SER A 513 -3.39 21.93 -28.66
CA SER A 513 -4.81 21.87 -28.26
C SER A 513 -5.01 21.16 -26.91
N ILE A 514 -4.21 20.13 -26.61
CA ILE A 514 -4.27 19.39 -25.35
C ILE A 514 -3.71 20.25 -24.22
N LEU A 515 -2.53 20.85 -24.40
CA LEU A 515 -1.88 21.69 -23.38
C LEU A 515 -2.69 22.94 -23.06
N SER A 516 -3.30 23.59 -24.06
CA SER A 516 -4.15 24.77 -23.86
C SER A 516 -5.41 24.49 -23.02
N ARG A 517 -5.95 23.27 -23.05
CA ARG A 517 -7.04 22.83 -22.15
C ARG A 517 -6.60 22.87 -20.69
N PHE A 518 -5.35 22.54 -20.39
CA PHE A 518 -4.81 22.61 -19.03
C PHE A 518 -4.52 24.05 -18.62
N ALA A 519 -3.98 24.87 -19.53
CA ALA A 519 -3.77 26.31 -19.28
C ALA A 519 -5.06 27.07 -18.91
N THR A 520 -6.19 26.66 -19.46
CA THR A 520 -7.50 27.31 -19.24
C THR A 520 -8.26 26.79 -18.02
N ASN A 521 -8.13 25.49 -17.72
CA ASN A 521 -8.86 24.85 -16.60
C ASN A 521 -8.07 24.84 -15.29
N VAL A 522 -6.74 25.00 -15.33
CA VAL A 522 -5.86 24.75 -14.19
C VAL A 522 -4.99 25.98 -13.98
N SER A 523 -5.06 26.59 -12.80
CA SER A 523 -4.25 27.76 -12.40
C SER A 523 -2.74 27.50 -12.30
N ASN A 524 -2.24 26.35 -12.73
CA ASN A 524 -0.90 25.88 -12.37
C ASN A 524 -0.11 25.39 -13.61
N PHE A 525 -0.52 25.80 -14.81
CA PHE A 525 0.23 25.57 -16.05
C PHE A 525 0.69 26.92 -16.60
N CYS A 526 1.99 27.19 -16.50
CA CYS A 526 2.61 28.44 -16.90
C CYS A 526 1.85 29.67 -16.35
N ASP A 527 1.48 29.63 -15.06
CA ASP A 527 0.75 30.73 -14.42
C ASP A 527 1.72 31.87 -14.11
N PRO A 528 1.53 33.08 -14.71
CA PRO A 528 2.38 34.23 -14.44
C PRO A 528 2.29 34.73 -12.99
N ALA A 529 1.20 34.46 -12.26
CA ALA A 529 1.06 34.89 -10.87
C ALA A 529 1.91 34.05 -9.91
N GLN A 530 2.16 32.78 -10.27
CA GLN A 530 2.98 31.83 -9.51
C GLN A 530 4.41 31.71 -10.05
N ALA A 531 4.71 32.43 -11.14
CA ALA A 531 6.00 32.42 -11.81
C ALA A 531 7.10 32.96 -10.89
N THR A 532 8.09 32.12 -10.57
CA THR A 532 9.27 32.55 -9.85
C THR A 532 10.53 32.43 -10.69
N CYS A 533 11.43 33.38 -10.47
CA CYS A 533 12.72 33.40 -11.11
C CYS A 533 13.60 32.30 -10.50
N PRO A 534 14.03 31.26 -11.24
CA PRO A 534 14.74 30.13 -10.64
C PRO A 534 16.05 30.55 -9.96
N TYR A 535 16.74 31.53 -10.53
CA TYR A 535 17.97 32.10 -9.97
C TYR A 535 17.77 32.96 -8.72
N SER A 536 16.53 33.33 -8.37
CA SER A 536 16.25 34.11 -7.16
C SER A 536 16.34 33.28 -5.88
N PHE A 537 16.20 31.95 -5.98
CA PHE A 537 16.42 31.04 -4.84
C PHE A 537 17.87 31.05 -4.36
N ALA A 538 18.84 31.22 -5.27
CA ALA A 538 20.26 31.31 -4.93
C ALA A 538 20.62 32.60 -4.14
N VAL A 539 19.76 33.62 -4.13
CA VAL A 539 20.02 34.90 -3.45
C VAL A 539 19.40 34.95 -2.05
N LYS A 540 18.42 34.09 -1.74
CA LYS A 540 17.82 33.99 -0.39
C LYS A 540 18.65 33.19 0.62
N SER A 541 19.73 32.53 0.20
CA SER A 541 20.61 31.75 1.09
C SER A 541 21.60 32.58 1.91
N ILE A 542 21.66 33.91 1.71
CA ILE A 542 22.70 34.78 2.32
C ILE A 542 22.27 35.36 3.68
N TRP A 543 21.00 35.28 4.05
CA TRP A 543 20.54 35.72 5.37
C TRP A 543 20.33 34.51 6.28
N GLN A 544 21.42 34.00 6.85
CA GLN A 544 21.35 33.15 8.03
C GLN A 544 20.81 34.00 9.19
N THR A 545 19.49 34.06 9.30
CA THR A 545 18.86 34.38 10.59
C THR A 545 19.18 33.22 11.55
N GLU A 546 19.42 33.53 12.82
CA GLU A 546 19.54 32.51 13.86
C GLU A 546 18.35 31.54 13.74
N ASP A 547 18.63 30.24 13.76
CA ASP A 547 17.58 29.23 13.59
C ASP A 547 16.72 29.15 14.85
N VAL A 548 15.67 29.98 14.88
CA VAL A 548 14.65 30.01 15.93
C VAL A 548 13.95 28.65 16.08
N CYS A 549 13.84 27.90 14.99
CA CYS A 549 13.13 26.63 14.96
C CYS A 549 13.96 25.49 15.56
N ALA A 550 15.27 25.46 15.32
CA ALA A 550 16.21 24.49 15.90
C ALA A 550 15.71 23.02 15.82
N GLY A 551 15.07 22.65 14.70
CA GLY A 551 14.50 21.30 14.51
C GLY A 551 13.17 21.04 15.24
N VAL A 552 12.51 22.05 15.81
CA VAL A 552 11.20 21.89 16.48
C VAL A 552 10.08 22.36 15.57
N LEU A 553 9.15 21.46 15.26
CA LEU A 553 7.97 21.76 14.44
C LEU A 553 6.94 22.59 15.21
N TYR A 554 6.21 23.43 14.49
CA TYR A 554 5.07 24.25 14.93
C TYR A 554 5.36 25.32 15.99
N ARG A 555 6.62 25.50 16.38
CA ARG A 555 7.07 26.64 17.19
C ARG A 555 6.75 27.97 16.50
N GLU A 556 6.37 28.96 17.31
CA GLU A 556 6.20 30.35 16.86
C GLU A 556 7.56 30.95 16.51
N CYS A 557 7.68 31.53 15.32
CA CYS A 557 8.85 32.29 14.92
C CYS A 557 8.41 33.68 14.46
N SER A 558 9.08 34.74 14.91
CA SER A 558 8.76 36.12 14.53
C SER A 558 9.94 36.77 13.83
N SER A 559 9.66 37.49 12.75
CA SER A 559 10.62 38.30 12.01
C SER A 559 10.17 39.76 12.04
N GLU A 560 11.09 40.69 12.31
CA GLU A 560 10.79 42.13 12.37
C GLU A 560 10.16 42.66 11.07
N TYR A 561 10.44 42.01 9.93
CA TYR A 561 10.02 42.46 8.60
C TYR A 561 8.83 41.66 8.04
N GLU A 562 8.75 40.36 8.33
CA GLU A 562 7.77 39.44 7.71
C GLU A 562 6.63 39.06 8.66
N GLY A 563 6.70 39.45 9.93
CA GLY A 563 5.65 39.20 10.93
C GLY A 563 5.77 37.83 11.61
N VAL A 564 4.63 37.31 12.09
CA VAL A 564 4.55 36.00 12.76
C VAL A 564 4.52 34.89 11.73
N GLY A 565 5.37 33.88 11.94
CA GLY A 565 5.46 32.67 11.16
C GLY A 565 5.42 31.42 12.04
N ILE A 566 5.47 30.27 11.37
CA ILE A 566 5.46 28.95 12.00
C ILE A 566 6.66 28.13 11.54
N CYS A 567 7.29 27.43 12.48
CA CYS A 567 8.35 26.49 12.18
C CYS A 567 7.77 25.24 11.50
N PHE A 568 8.08 25.03 10.21
CA PHE A 568 7.50 23.93 9.44
C PHE A 568 8.46 23.39 8.38
N ASN A 569 8.24 22.15 7.91
CA ASN A 569 9.09 21.43 6.98
C ASN A 569 8.36 21.05 5.66
N GLN A 570 8.16 22.00 4.75
CA GLN A 570 7.41 21.77 3.50
C GLN A 570 8.00 20.68 2.59
N ASP A 571 9.33 20.51 2.63
CA ASP A 571 10.08 19.59 1.75
C ASP A 571 10.65 18.39 2.50
N MET A 572 10.18 18.12 3.73
CA MET A 572 10.79 17.09 4.60
C MET A 572 12.29 17.33 4.88
N GLY A 573 12.78 18.57 4.73
CA GLY A 573 14.14 18.99 5.06
C GLY A 573 14.25 19.61 6.45
N ARG A 574 15.27 20.46 6.64
CA ARG A 574 15.42 21.26 7.88
C ARG A 574 14.16 22.08 8.14
N VAL A 575 13.73 22.13 9.40
CA VAL A 575 12.64 22.99 9.84
C VAL A 575 13.05 24.45 9.66
N LYS A 576 12.22 25.23 8.96
CA LYS A 576 12.45 26.65 8.73
C LYS A 576 11.27 27.45 9.22
N CYS A 577 11.51 28.71 9.57
CA CYS A 577 10.43 29.65 9.83
C CYS A 577 9.72 29.97 8.52
N ILE A 578 8.42 29.65 8.44
CA ILE A 578 7.58 29.93 7.27
C ILE A 578 6.50 30.93 7.66
N GLN A 579 6.57 32.12 7.06
CA GLN A 579 5.55 33.16 7.23
C GLN A 579 4.40 32.92 6.26
N SER A 580 3.54 31.96 6.59
CA SER A 580 2.33 31.65 5.81
C SER A 580 1.13 31.46 6.72
N GLN A 581 0.16 32.37 6.60
CA GLN A 581 -1.08 32.30 7.36
C GLN A 581 -1.84 30.99 7.08
N THR A 582 -1.80 30.50 5.84
CA THR A 582 -2.43 29.24 5.45
C THR A 582 -1.91 28.04 6.24
N ILE A 583 -0.59 27.99 6.53
CA ILE A 583 0.01 26.89 7.30
C ILE A 583 -0.35 27.00 8.78
N ILE A 584 -0.41 28.23 9.30
CA ILE A 584 -0.85 28.49 10.68
C ILE A 584 -2.30 28.04 10.85
N ASP A 585 -3.19 28.46 9.95
CA ASP A 585 -4.62 28.12 9.98
C ASP A 585 -4.83 26.60 9.78
N MET A 586 -4.01 25.98 8.92
CA MET A 586 -4.00 24.53 8.74
C MET A 586 -3.70 23.81 10.06
N ARG A 587 -2.65 24.20 10.79
CA ARG A 587 -2.28 23.54 12.05
C ARG A 587 -3.31 23.80 13.14
N LYS A 588 -3.92 25.00 13.20
CA LYS A 588 -5.06 25.26 14.10
C LYS A 588 -6.24 24.34 13.81
N ALA A 589 -6.59 24.15 12.54
CA ALA A 589 -7.65 23.23 12.14
C ALA A 589 -7.33 21.77 12.50
N GLU A 590 -6.06 21.34 12.45
CA GLU A 590 -5.63 20.02 12.94
C GLU A 590 -5.84 19.88 14.46
N ILE A 591 -5.46 20.89 15.24
CA ILE A 591 -5.63 20.91 16.70
C ILE A 591 -7.12 20.90 17.08
N GLU A 592 -7.94 21.72 16.44
CA GLU A 592 -9.40 21.76 16.64
C GLU A 592 -10.05 20.42 16.29
N ALA A 593 -9.52 19.71 15.30
CA ALA A 593 -9.96 18.39 14.94
C ALA A 593 -9.50 17.32 15.96
N GLY A 594 -8.66 17.63 16.94
CA GLY A 594 -8.18 16.71 17.97
C GLY A 594 -6.95 15.91 17.58
N CYS A 595 -6.13 16.40 16.64
CA CYS A 595 -4.80 15.85 16.40
C CYS A 595 -3.89 16.11 17.62
N SER A 596 -2.92 15.21 17.86
CA SER A 596 -1.93 15.40 18.92
C SER A 596 -1.13 16.69 18.68
N CYS A 597 -0.92 17.46 19.76
CA CYS A 597 -0.16 18.71 19.74
C CYS A 597 0.76 18.81 20.96
N ASP A 598 1.85 19.56 20.81
CA ASP A 598 2.79 19.87 21.89
C ASP A 598 2.23 21.00 22.76
N GLN A 599 2.01 20.69 24.05
CA GLN A 599 1.42 21.61 25.01
C GLN A 599 2.31 22.80 25.38
N VAL A 600 3.56 22.87 24.92
CA VAL A 600 4.48 23.99 25.16
C VAL A 600 4.67 24.79 23.88
N GLU A 601 5.03 24.13 22.79
CA GLU A 601 5.39 24.78 21.53
C GLU A 601 4.16 25.22 20.71
N GLU A 602 3.00 24.60 20.93
CA GLU A 602 1.77 24.85 20.18
C GLU A 602 0.67 25.56 21.00
N ILE A 603 0.99 26.08 22.20
CA ILE A 603 0.04 26.86 23.03
C ILE A 603 -0.52 28.05 22.24
N TRP A 604 0.33 28.73 21.48
CA TRP A 604 -0.03 29.89 20.67
C TRP A 604 -1.01 29.55 19.53
N LEU A 605 -1.12 28.26 19.17
CA LEU A 605 -2.07 27.74 18.19
C LEU A 605 -3.38 27.26 18.83
N GLY A 606 -3.48 27.28 20.17
CA GLY A 606 -4.66 26.83 20.91
C GLY A 606 -4.61 25.37 21.36
N CYS A 607 -3.42 24.75 21.39
CA CYS A 607 -3.24 23.45 22.04
C CYS A 607 -3.51 23.57 23.55
N ALA A 608 -4.35 22.69 24.09
CA ALA A 608 -4.82 22.72 25.49
C ALA A 608 -4.65 21.38 26.19
#